data_AF-A0A7C6Z0P3-F1
#
_entry.id   AF-A0A7C6Z0P3-F1
#
_cell.length_a   1.000
_cell.length_b   1.000
_cell.length_c   1.000
_cell.angle_alpha   90.00
_cell.angle_beta   90.00
_cell.angle_gamma   90.00
#
_symmetry.space_group_name_H-M   'P 1'
#
loop_
_entity.id
_entity.type
_entity.pdbx_description
1 polymer ?
#
loop_
_entity_poly.entity_id
_entity_poly.type
_entity_poly.pdbx_seq_one_letter_code
_entity_poly.pdbx_strand_id
1 'polypeptide(L)'
;PSKKIKLATYASRCIENEILMYLRRNNKTRSEISIDEPLNTDWDGNELLLSDVLGTENDVIHRSLEDEIERELLNTAMKKLTSREKKIMELRFGLENGIEKTQKEVADMLGISQSYISRLEKRIISRLRKEINRMV
;
A
#
# COMPACT_ATOMS: atom_id res chain seq x y z
N PRO A 1 20.30 53.52 26.65
CA PRO A 1 21.15 54.45 27.43
C PRO A 1 20.54 54.92 28.77
N SER A 2 19.21 54.97 28.89
CA SER A 2 18.51 55.42 30.09
C SER A 2 18.66 54.49 31.30
N LYS A 3 18.93 53.19 31.08
CA LYS A 3 19.30 52.24 32.14
C LYS A 3 20.85 52.22 32.26
N LYS A 4 21.37 52.50 33.46
CA LYS A 4 22.82 52.48 33.80
C LYS A 4 23.40 51.06 33.86
N ILE A 5 23.25 50.29 32.79
CA ILE A 5 23.74 48.90 32.71
C ILE A 5 24.88 48.85 31.71
N LYS A 6 25.98 48.14 32.07
CA LYS A 6 27.10 47.93 31.16
C LYS A 6 26.62 47.13 29.95
N LEU A 7 27.03 47.52 28.74
CA LEU A 7 26.66 46.84 27.50
C LEU A 7 26.97 45.34 27.56
N ALA A 8 28.11 44.96 28.13
CA ALA A 8 28.49 43.56 28.32
C ALA A 8 27.44 42.75 29.11
N THR A 9 26.83 43.34 30.14
CA THR A 9 25.79 42.68 30.95
C THR A 9 24.49 42.48 30.14
N TYR A 10 24.15 43.44 29.28
CA TYR A 10 22.99 43.31 28.39
C TYR A 10 23.25 42.28 27.27
N ALA A 11 24.39 42.39 26.59
CA ALA A 11 24.78 41.50 25.51
C ALA A 11 24.91 40.04 26.00
N SER A 12 25.48 39.81 27.18
CA SER A 12 25.59 38.47 27.76
C SER A 12 24.22 37.80 27.92
N ARG A 13 23.21 38.53 28.38
CA ARG A 13 21.84 38.01 28.52
C ARG A 13 21.18 37.74 27.17
N CYS A 14 21.40 38.61 26.19
CA CYS A 14 20.88 38.39 24.84
C CYS A 14 21.51 37.15 24.19
N ILE A 15 22.84 36.99 24.33
CA ILE A 15 23.58 35.83 23.79
C ILE A 15 23.14 34.53 24.49
N GLU A 16 23.04 34.55 25.82
CA GLU A 16 22.55 33.39 26.59
C GLU A 16 21.15 32.97 26.16
N ASN A 17 20.23 33.94 26.02
CA ASN A 17 18.88 33.66 25.57
C ASN A 17 18.85 33.10 24.13
N GLU A 18 19.68 33.62 23.22
CA GLU A 18 19.74 33.15 21.84
C GLU A 18 20.26 31.70 21.76
N ILE A 19 21.31 31.37 22.53
CA ILE A 19 21.83 30.00 22.65
C ILE A 19 20.75 29.07 23.21
N LEU A 20 20.04 29.49 24.28
CA LEU A 20 18.95 28.70 24.86
C LEU A 20 17.81 28.47 23.86
N MET A 21 17.46 29.48 23.07
CA MET A 21 16.44 29.35 22.02
C MET A 21 16.87 28.39 20.91
N TYR A 22 18.13 28.47 20.47
CA TYR A 22 18.72 27.53 19.51
C TYR A 22 18.68 26.09 20.02
N LEU A 23 19.13 25.85 21.26
CA LEU A 23 19.13 24.52 21.87
C LEU A 23 17.70 23.96 22.02
N ARG A 24 16.72 24.79 22.41
CA ARG A 24 15.30 24.36 22.49
C ARG A 24 14.73 23.97 21.14
N ARG A 25 15.11 24.67 20.07
CA ARG A 25 14.68 24.36 18.69
C ARG A 25 15.27 23.04 18.23
N ASN A 26 16.56 22.81 18.47
CA ASN A 26 17.28 21.62 18.02
C ASN A 26 17.08 20.39 18.91
N ASN A 27 16.57 20.54 20.14
CA ASN A 27 16.30 19.38 20.99
C ASN A 27 15.23 18.44 20.39
N LYS A 28 14.40 18.92 19.46
CA LYS A 28 13.40 18.10 18.75
C LYS A 28 14.02 17.09 17.77
N THR A 29 15.19 17.41 17.21
CA THR A 29 15.90 16.56 16.24
C THR A 29 16.98 15.71 16.91
N ARG A 30 17.14 15.81 18.24
CA ARG A 30 18.20 15.11 18.98
C ARG A 30 18.03 13.58 19.01
N SER A 31 16.83 13.09 18.74
CA SER A 31 16.54 11.65 18.60
C SER A 31 16.66 11.14 17.16
N GLU A 32 16.98 12.01 16.20
CA GLU A 32 17.20 11.61 14.82
C GLU A 32 18.59 10.96 14.70
N ILE A 33 18.66 9.88 13.93
CA ILE A 33 19.87 9.11 13.66
C ILE A 33 20.19 9.29 12.17
N SER A 34 21.46 9.48 11.83
CA SER A 34 21.87 9.58 10.43
C SER A 34 21.73 8.22 9.76
N ILE A 35 21.22 8.21 8.53
CA ILE A 35 21.17 6.98 7.72
C ILE A 35 22.59 6.51 7.35
N ASP A 36 23.54 7.44 7.28
CA ASP A 36 24.96 7.20 7.00
C ASP A 36 25.76 6.88 8.28
N GLU A 37 25.13 6.66 9.43
CA GLU A 37 25.82 6.29 10.66
C GLU A 37 26.17 4.79 10.66
N PRO A 38 27.42 4.40 10.97
CA PRO A 38 27.80 3.00 11.03
C PRO A 38 27.15 2.29 12.23
N LEU A 39 26.39 1.24 11.96
CA LEU A 39 25.81 0.34 12.96
C LEU A 39 26.85 -0.61 13.54
N ASN A 40 27.76 -1.08 12.70
CA ASN A 40 28.84 -1.98 13.05
C ASN A 40 30.03 -1.77 12.12
N THR A 41 31.23 -2.08 12.60
CA THR A 41 32.46 -2.07 11.81
C THR A 41 33.12 -3.43 11.97
N ASP A 42 33.38 -4.11 10.86
CA ASP A 42 34.09 -5.39 10.90
C ASP A 42 35.59 -5.19 11.23
N TRP A 43 36.31 -6.29 11.38
CA TRP A 43 37.74 -6.29 11.71
C TRP A 43 38.63 -5.78 10.55
N ASP A 44 38.10 -5.75 9.32
CA ASP A 44 38.75 -5.22 8.12
C ASP A 44 38.47 -3.72 7.91
N GLY A 45 37.62 -3.12 8.74
CA GLY A 45 37.27 -1.70 8.68
C GLY A 45 36.11 -1.37 7.76
N ASN A 46 35.35 -2.36 7.27
CA ASN A 46 34.12 -2.11 6.52
C ASN A 46 32.98 -1.76 7.47
N GLU A 47 32.31 -0.65 7.18
CA GLU A 47 31.18 -0.15 7.94
C GLU A 47 29.87 -0.71 7.39
N LEU A 48 29.01 -1.24 8.27
CA LEU A 48 27.62 -1.53 7.97
C LEU A 48 26.80 -0.29 8.34
N LEU A 49 26.27 0.42 7.35
CA LEU A 49 25.48 1.63 7.59
C LEU A 49 24.02 1.28 7.89
N LEU A 50 23.30 2.22 8.50
CA LEU A 50 21.86 2.08 8.68
C LEU A 50 21.13 1.98 7.32
N SER A 51 21.57 2.72 6.29
CA SER A 51 21.07 2.60 4.90
C SER A 51 21.06 1.17 4.37
N ASP A 52 22.06 0.38 4.73
CA ASP A 52 22.28 -0.94 4.16
C ASP A 52 21.29 -1.97 4.73
N VAL A 53 20.75 -1.68 5.92
CA VAL A 53 19.77 -2.51 6.62
C VAL A 53 18.34 -2.04 6.35
N LEU A 54 18.15 -0.76 6.01
CA LEU A 54 16.85 -0.20 5.66
C LEU A 54 16.34 -0.79 4.34
N GLY A 55 15.63 -1.91 4.44
CA GLY A 55 14.91 -2.52 3.33
C GLY A 55 13.64 -1.75 2.96
N THR A 56 13.14 -2.00 1.74
CA THR A 56 11.76 -1.65 1.36
C THR A 56 10.82 -2.72 1.91
N GLU A 57 9.56 -2.37 2.17
CA GLU A 57 8.55 -3.38 2.51
C GLU A 57 8.53 -4.48 1.44
N ASN A 58 8.61 -5.75 1.88
CA ASN A 58 8.63 -6.92 0.99
C ASN A 58 7.43 -6.97 0.03
N ASP A 59 6.33 -6.32 0.41
CA ASP A 59 5.05 -6.33 -0.29
C ASP A 59 5.05 -5.64 -1.67
N VAL A 60 6.01 -4.77 -1.97
CA VAL A 60 5.93 -3.93 -3.19
C VAL A 60 6.08 -4.79 -4.45
N ILE A 61 6.99 -5.76 -4.45
CA ILE A 61 7.22 -6.64 -5.61
C ILE A 61 6.30 -7.87 -5.54
N HIS A 62 6.15 -8.46 -4.36
CA HIS A 62 5.42 -9.72 -4.19
C HIS A 62 3.93 -9.59 -4.55
N ARG A 63 3.30 -8.47 -4.17
CA ARG A 63 1.87 -8.24 -4.42
C ARG A 63 1.53 -8.15 -5.91
N SER A 64 2.38 -7.50 -6.70
CA SER A 64 2.13 -7.34 -8.15
C SER A 64 2.19 -8.69 -8.88
N LEU A 65 3.11 -9.57 -8.46
CA LEU A 65 3.24 -10.91 -9.02
C LEU A 65 2.07 -11.81 -8.59
N GLU A 66 1.67 -11.76 -7.31
CA GLU A 66 0.51 -12.48 -6.81
C GLU A 66 -0.78 -12.08 -7.55
N ASP A 67 -1.02 -10.78 -7.73
CA ASP A 67 -2.17 -10.26 -8.47
C ASP A 67 -2.21 -10.78 -9.92
N GLU A 68 -1.04 -10.89 -10.58
CA GLU A 68 -0.94 -11.41 -11.95
C GLU A 68 -1.28 -12.91 -12.00
N ILE A 69 -0.76 -13.69 -11.06
CA ILE A 69 -1.05 -15.13 -10.93
C ILE A 69 -2.54 -15.35 -10.65
N GLU A 70 -3.14 -14.60 -9.73
CA GLU A 70 -4.57 -14.71 -9.41
C GLU A 70 -5.46 -14.39 -10.62
N ARG A 71 -5.10 -13.36 -11.40
CA ARG A 71 -5.79 -13.01 -12.65
C ARG A 71 -5.68 -14.13 -13.68
N GLU A 72 -4.51 -14.74 -13.83
CA GLU A 72 -4.31 -15.84 -14.77
C GLU A 72 -5.15 -17.08 -14.39
N LEU A 73 -5.19 -17.43 -13.10
CA LEU A 73 -6.03 -18.50 -12.56
C LEU A 73 -7.51 -18.24 -12.84
N LEU A 74 -7.99 -17.03 -12.53
CA LEU A 74 -9.38 -16.64 -12.80
C LEU A 74 -9.69 -16.71 -14.31
N ASN A 75 -8.82 -16.17 -15.16
CA ASN A 75 -8.98 -16.20 -16.61
C ASN A 75 -9.05 -17.64 -17.15
N THR A 76 -8.24 -18.54 -16.60
CA THR A 76 -8.23 -19.95 -16.98
C THR A 76 -9.51 -20.66 -16.53
N ALA A 77 -9.99 -20.40 -15.32
CA ALA A 77 -11.27 -20.92 -14.83
C ALA A 77 -12.47 -20.38 -15.65
N MET A 78 -12.44 -19.09 -16.01
CA MET A 78 -13.46 -18.43 -16.84
C MET A 78 -13.59 -19.06 -18.23
N LYS A 79 -12.51 -19.58 -18.82
CA LYS A 79 -12.55 -20.31 -20.11
C LYS A 79 -13.39 -21.60 -20.06
N LYS A 80 -13.68 -22.14 -18.87
CA LYS A 80 -14.53 -23.34 -18.70
C LYS A 80 -16.03 -23.01 -18.64
N LEU A 81 -16.38 -21.73 -18.46
CA LEU A 81 -17.76 -21.29 -18.44
C LEU A 81 -18.35 -21.27 -19.85
N THR A 82 -19.67 -21.45 -19.94
CA THR A 82 -20.40 -21.19 -21.18
C THR A 82 -20.36 -19.69 -21.50
N SER A 83 -20.57 -19.33 -22.77
CA SER A 83 -20.59 -17.92 -23.21
C SER A 83 -21.57 -17.06 -22.39
N ARG A 84 -22.73 -17.62 -22.04
CA ARG A 84 -23.73 -16.95 -21.21
C ARG A 84 -23.26 -16.77 -19.76
N GLU A 85 -22.70 -17.80 -19.15
CA GLU A 85 -22.17 -17.71 -17.77
C GLU A 85 -21.01 -16.73 -17.70
N LYS A 86 -20.11 -16.76 -18.68
CA LYS A 86 -18.99 -15.83 -18.81
C LYS A 86 -19.50 -14.39 -18.89
N LYS A 87 -20.50 -14.13 -19.74
CA LYS A 87 -21.08 -12.79 -19.89
C LYS A 87 -21.74 -12.27 -18.61
N ILE A 88 -22.39 -13.15 -17.85
CA ILE A 88 -22.97 -12.79 -16.55
C ILE A 88 -21.86 -12.34 -15.58
N MET A 89 -20.74 -13.09 -15.49
CA MET A 89 -19.62 -12.72 -14.62
C MET A 89 -18.92 -11.43 -15.08
N GLU A 90 -18.66 -11.28 -16.38
CA GLU A 90 -18.08 -10.07 -16.96
C GLU A 90 -18.91 -8.83 -16.61
N LEU A 91 -20.24 -8.90 -16.72
CA LEU A 91 -21.14 -7.79 -16.39
C LEU A 91 -21.26 -7.55 -14.88
N ARG A 92 -21.32 -8.62 -14.05
CA ARG A 92 -21.51 -8.48 -12.61
C ARG A 92 -20.30 -7.86 -11.91
N PHE A 93 -19.10 -8.24 -12.34
CA PHE A 93 -17.84 -7.87 -11.69
C PHE A 93 -16.97 -6.94 -12.54
N GLY A 94 -17.49 -6.43 -13.66
CA GLY A 94 -16.76 -5.47 -14.51
C GLY A 94 -15.44 -6.00 -15.07
N LEU A 95 -15.33 -7.32 -15.32
CA LEU A 95 -14.05 -7.97 -15.64
C LEU A 95 -13.40 -7.51 -16.95
N GLU A 96 -14.17 -6.84 -17.83
CA GLU A 96 -13.70 -6.38 -19.15
C GLU A 96 -13.46 -4.85 -19.17
N ASN A 97 -14.30 -4.07 -18.49
CA ASN A 97 -14.32 -2.61 -18.59
C ASN A 97 -14.28 -1.88 -17.23
N GLY A 98 -14.16 -2.61 -16.12
CA GLY A 98 -14.15 -2.07 -14.77
C GLY A 98 -15.51 -1.59 -14.25
N ILE A 99 -16.59 -1.75 -15.02
CA ILE A 99 -17.92 -1.26 -14.64
C ILE A 99 -18.78 -2.44 -14.19
N GLU A 100 -18.96 -2.54 -12.87
CA GLU A 100 -19.86 -3.51 -12.26
C GLU A 100 -21.33 -3.17 -12.52
N LYS A 101 -22.17 -4.20 -12.61
CA LYS A 101 -23.63 -4.07 -12.72
C LYS A 101 -24.30 -4.91 -11.66
N THR A 102 -25.35 -4.40 -11.05
CA THR A 102 -26.21 -5.12 -10.10
C THR A 102 -26.88 -6.33 -10.74
N GLN A 103 -27.32 -7.29 -9.92
CA GLN A 103 -28.06 -8.46 -10.43
C GLN A 103 -29.33 -8.07 -11.17
N LYS A 104 -29.98 -6.96 -10.77
CA LYS A 104 -31.15 -6.42 -11.43
C LYS A 104 -30.81 -5.86 -12.81
N GLU A 105 -29.76 -5.04 -12.93
CA GLU A 105 -29.34 -4.50 -14.22
C GLU A 105 -28.93 -5.61 -15.20
N VAL A 106 -28.21 -6.63 -14.73
CA VAL A 106 -27.84 -7.78 -15.57
C VAL A 106 -29.08 -8.59 -15.97
N ALA A 107 -30.05 -8.73 -15.07
CA ALA A 107 -31.32 -9.40 -15.34
C ALA A 107 -32.12 -8.65 -16.42
N ASP A 108 -32.22 -7.32 -16.30
CA ASP A 108 -32.89 -6.45 -17.26
C ASP A 108 -32.21 -6.52 -18.63
N MET A 109 -30.87 -6.50 -18.69
CA MET A 109 -30.09 -6.63 -19.93
C MET A 109 -30.24 -8.00 -20.62
N LEU A 110 -30.38 -9.08 -19.84
CA LEU A 110 -30.46 -10.45 -20.35
C LEU A 110 -31.91 -10.96 -20.48
N GLY A 111 -32.91 -10.12 -20.20
CA GLY A 111 -34.34 -10.47 -20.32
C GLY A 111 -34.78 -11.62 -19.41
N ILE A 112 -34.20 -11.73 -18.21
CA ILE A 112 -34.52 -12.79 -17.23
C ILE A 112 -34.76 -12.19 -15.84
N SER A 113 -35.26 -12.96 -14.89
CA SER A 113 -35.49 -12.44 -13.54
C SER A 113 -34.20 -12.27 -12.74
N GLN A 114 -34.16 -11.27 -11.88
CA GLN A 114 -33.05 -11.05 -10.92
C GLN A 114 -32.81 -12.28 -10.03
N SER A 115 -33.88 -12.95 -9.59
CA SER A 115 -33.77 -14.21 -8.82
C SER A 115 -33.09 -15.32 -9.63
N TYR A 116 -33.31 -15.39 -10.94
CA TYR A 116 -32.62 -16.35 -11.79
C TYR A 116 -31.14 -16.01 -11.96
N ILE A 117 -30.78 -14.74 -12.15
CA ILE A 117 -29.38 -14.27 -12.13
C ILE A 117 -28.71 -14.64 -10.80
N SER A 118 -29.35 -14.37 -9.67
CA SER A 118 -28.81 -14.68 -8.34
C SER A 118 -28.47 -16.18 -8.18
N ARG A 119 -29.35 -17.05 -8.68
CA ARG A 119 -29.13 -18.51 -8.67
C ARG A 119 -27.98 -18.92 -9.61
N LEU A 120 -27.89 -18.32 -10.79
CA LEU A 120 -26.80 -18.60 -11.73
C LEU A 120 -25.46 -18.13 -11.17
N GLU A 121 -25.38 -16.91 -10.63
CA GLU A 121 -24.17 -16.34 -10.04
C GLU A 121 -23.59 -17.25 -8.95
N LYS A 122 -24.41 -17.69 -7.99
CA LYS A 122 -23.97 -18.64 -6.95
C LYS A 122 -23.41 -19.95 -7.53
N ARG A 123 -24.05 -20.48 -8.57
CA ARG A 123 -23.61 -21.72 -9.23
C ARG A 123 -22.30 -21.54 -9.98
N ILE A 124 -22.18 -20.44 -10.72
CA ILE A 124 -20.98 -20.10 -11.49
C ILE A 124 -19.80 -19.88 -10.54
N ILE A 125 -19.97 -19.10 -9.47
CA ILE A 125 -18.93 -18.87 -8.46
C ILE A 125 -18.48 -20.19 -7.83
N SER A 126 -19.42 -21.07 -7.46
CA SER A 126 -19.07 -22.39 -6.92
C SER A 126 -18.27 -23.23 -7.92
N ARG A 127 -18.58 -23.13 -9.21
CA ARG A 127 -17.83 -23.80 -10.28
C ARG A 127 -16.43 -23.20 -10.45
N LEU A 128 -16.31 -21.88 -10.54
CA LEU A 128 -15.03 -21.18 -10.64
C LEU A 128 -14.11 -21.54 -9.47
N ARG A 129 -14.62 -21.52 -8.24
CA ARG A 129 -13.86 -21.93 -7.05
C ARG A 129 -13.33 -23.37 -7.15
N LYS A 130 -14.15 -24.30 -7.65
CA LYS A 130 -13.72 -25.70 -7.85
C LYS A 130 -12.64 -25.83 -8.93
N GLU A 131 -12.74 -25.05 -10.02
CA GLU A 131 -11.73 -25.05 -11.07
C GLU A 131 -10.41 -24.44 -10.58
N ILE A 132 -10.45 -23.32 -9.86
CA ILE A 132 -9.26 -22.69 -9.28
C ILE A 132 -8.58 -23.64 -8.28
N ASN A 133 -9.35 -24.26 -7.38
CA ASN A 133 -8.82 -25.24 -6.41
C ASN A 133 -8.22 -26.52 -7.04
N ARG A 134 -8.40 -26.75 -8.35
CA ARG A 134 -7.73 -27.85 -9.06
C ARG A 134 -6.43 -27.42 -9.72
N MET A 135 -6.24 -26.11 -9.91
CA MET A 135 -5.06 -25.52 -10.55
C MET A 135 -3.98 -25.16 -9.53
N VAL A 136 -4.40 -24.86 -8.30
CA VAL A 136 -3.57 -24.73 -7.09
C VAL A 136 -3.38 -26.10 -6.46
#